data_AF-A0A6C0JYQ2-F1
#
_entry.id   AF-A0A6C0JYQ2-F1
#
_cell.length_a   1.000
_cell.length_b   1.000
_cell.length_c   1.000
_cell.angle_alpha   90.00
_cell.angle_beta   90.00
_cell.angle_gamma   90.00
#
_symmetry.space_group_name_H-M   'P 1'
#
loop_
_entity.id
_entity.type
_entity.pdbx_description
1 polymer ?
#
loop_
_entity_poly.entity_id
_entity_poly.type
_entity_poly.pdbx_seq_one_letter_code
_entity_poly.pdbx_strand_id
1 'polypeptide(L)'
;MSALGAFNTQLIRFFEELVETYPEERDIKLGLEGLQATKKINPKLILDMFYEHVYHDLHDAIANEDEQAVIAFAKSKINSQFNEMSSALLIFDKHWSSMNDSNQKSIWNYLKVLCALCNRARTARLGA
;
A
#
# COMPACT_ATOMS: atom_id res chain seq x y z
N MET A 1 15.59 -6.05 -13.67
CA MET A 1 14.38 -5.29 -13.27
C MET A 1 14.80 -4.30 -12.18
N SER A 2 14.46 -3.01 -12.29
CA SER A 2 14.86 -2.01 -11.28
C SER A 2 14.04 -2.13 -10.00
N ALA A 3 14.55 -1.61 -8.87
CA ALA A 3 13.80 -1.59 -7.61
C ALA A 3 12.47 -0.84 -7.74
N LEU A 4 12.44 0.27 -8.48
CA LEU A 4 11.22 1.00 -8.82
C LEU A 4 10.23 0.15 -9.62
N GLY A 5 10.72 -0.63 -10.59
CA GLY A 5 9.87 -1.52 -11.39
C GLY A 5 9.27 -2.66 -10.56
N ALA A 6 10.08 -3.24 -9.67
CA ALA A 6 9.62 -4.26 -8.72
C ALA A 6 8.57 -3.69 -7.76
N PHE A 7 8.82 -2.52 -7.18
CA PHE A 7 7.88 -1.81 -6.30
C PHE A 7 6.52 -1.59 -6.98
N ASN A 8 6.51 -0.95 -8.14
CA ASN A 8 5.28 -0.69 -8.89
C ASN A 8 4.53 -1.97 -9.29
N THR A 9 5.25 -3.07 -9.53
CA THR A 9 4.63 -4.36 -9.86
C THR A 9 3.96 -4.99 -8.64
N GLN A 10 4.65 -4.98 -7.49
CA GLN A 10 4.09 -5.55 -6.26
C GLN A 10 2.91 -4.72 -5.73
N LEU A 11 2.95 -3.39 -5.88
CA LEU A 11 1.84 -2.55 -5.43
C LEU A 11 0.57 -2.79 -6.25
N ILE A 12 0.72 -2.92 -7.56
CA ILE A 12 -0.42 -3.23 -8.44
C ILE A 12 -0.98 -4.62 -8.12
N ARG A 13 -0.12 -5.63 -7.94
CA ARG A 13 -0.58 -6.99 -7.55
C ARG A 13 -1.33 -6.99 -6.22
N PHE A 14 -0.85 -6.23 -5.24
CA PHE A 14 -1.55 -6.08 -3.97
C PHE A 14 -2.96 -5.53 -4.18
N PHE A 15 -3.12 -4.46 -4.96
CA PHE A 15 -4.44 -3.91 -5.26
C PHE A 15 -5.30 -4.86 -6.12
N GLU A 16 -4.72 -5.61 -7.05
CA GLU A 16 -5.43 -6.63 -7.84
C GLU A 16 -6.02 -7.72 -6.92
N GLU A 17 -5.23 -8.25 -5.97
CA GLU A 17 -5.71 -9.22 -5.00
C GLU A 17 -6.77 -8.65 -4.06
N LEU A 18 -6.64 -7.39 -3.63
CA LEU A 18 -7.66 -6.74 -2.83
C LEU A 18 -8.98 -6.58 -3.60
N VAL A 19 -8.94 -6.21 -4.89
CA VAL A 19 -10.14 -6.12 -5.73
C VAL A 19 -10.79 -7.47 -5.96
N GLU A 20 -9.99 -8.54 -6.11
CA GLU A 20 -10.50 -9.91 -6.23
C GLU A 20 -11.15 -10.39 -4.93
N THR A 21 -10.56 -10.03 -3.78
CA THR A 21 -11.04 -10.44 -2.45
C THR A 21 -12.26 -9.63 -1.98
N TYR A 22 -12.28 -8.33 -2.28
CA TYR A 22 -13.30 -7.37 -1.84
C TYR A 22 -13.91 -6.62 -3.04
N PRO A 23 -14.60 -7.31 -3.96
CA PRO A 23 -15.13 -6.71 -5.19
C PRO A 23 -16.19 -5.62 -4.94
N GLU A 24 -16.79 -5.58 -3.77
CA GLU A 24 -17.73 -4.55 -3.32
C GLU A 24 -17.06 -3.21 -2.97
N GLU A 25 -15.75 -3.22 -2.65
CA GLU A 25 -14.99 -2.02 -2.28
C GLU A 25 -14.57 -1.23 -3.52
N ARG A 26 -15.51 -0.43 -4.05
CA ARG A 26 -15.32 0.38 -5.27
C ARG A 26 -14.09 1.28 -5.21
N ASP A 27 -13.75 1.81 -4.04
CA ASP A 27 -12.63 2.72 -3.86
C ASP A 27 -11.27 2.04 -4.07
N ILE A 28 -11.16 0.74 -3.76
CA ILE A 28 -9.96 -0.07 -4.03
C ILE A 28 -9.83 -0.28 -5.54
N LYS A 29 -10.93 -0.57 -6.23
CA LYS A 29 -10.94 -0.71 -7.69
C LYS A 29 -10.53 0.58 -8.40
N LEU A 30 -11.08 1.72 -7.97
CA LEU A 30 -10.69 3.03 -8.50
C LEU A 30 -9.22 3.35 -8.21
N GLY A 31 -8.73 3.02 -7.02
CA GLY A 31 -7.31 3.13 -6.67
C GLY A 31 -6.41 2.30 -7.58
N LEU A 32 -6.79 1.05 -7.88
CA LEU A 32 -6.06 0.19 -8.82
C LEU A 32 -5.98 0.80 -10.22
N GLU A 33 -7.12 1.28 -10.76
CA GLU A 33 -7.17 1.92 -12.08
C GLU A 33 -6.27 3.18 -12.11
N GLY A 34 -6.33 4.00 -11.06
CA GLY A 34 -5.47 5.17 -10.87
C GLY A 34 -3.98 4.83 -10.82
N LEU A 35 -3.59 3.78 -10.09
CA LEU A 35 -2.22 3.28 -10.03
C LEU A 35 -1.72 2.77 -11.38
N GLN A 36 -2.55 2.01 -12.10
CA GLN A 36 -2.21 1.48 -13.43
C GLN A 36 -2.04 2.61 -14.45
N ALA A 37 -2.89 3.64 -14.41
CA ALA A 37 -2.75 4.84 -15.23
C ALA A 37 -1.48 5.63 -14.87
N THR A 38 -1.28 5.90 -13.59
CA THR A 38 -0.11 6.65 -13.08
C THR A 38 1.19 5.95 -13.42
N LYS A 39 1.26 4.62 -13.37
CA LYS A 39 2.46 3.85 -13.74
C LYS A 39 2.89 4.09 -15.19
N LYS A 40 1.95 4.31 -16.10
CA LYS A 40 2.22 4.58 -17.53
C LYS A 40 2.75 6.01 -17.75
N ILE A 41 2.32 6.95 -16.92
CA ILE A 41 2.64 8.38 -17.05
C ILE A 41 3.90 8.73 -16.24
N ASN A 42 3.88 8.42 -14.94
CA ASN A 42 4.95 8.72 -14.00
C ASN A 42 5.06 7.62 -12.92
N PRO A 43 5.80 6.53 -13.19
CA PRO A 43 5.96 5.45 -12.22
C PRO A 43 6.73 5.85 -10.96
N LYS A 44 7.42 7.00 -10.96
CA LYS A 44 8.10 7.54 -9.76
C LYS A 44 7.11 8.19 -8.79
N LEU A 45 6.04 8.81 -9.31
CA LEU A 45 5.01 9.43 -8.48
C LEU A 45 4.38 8.42 -7.53
N ILE A 46 4.14 7.18 -7.99
CA ILE A 46 3.61 6.11 -7.14
C ILE A 46 4.53 5.81 -5.96
N LEU A 47 5.84 5.74 -6.19
CA LEU A 47 6.82 5.54 -5.13
C LEU A 47 6.83 6.70 -4.14
N ASP A 48 6.79 7.94 -4.64
CA ASP A 48 6.80 9.15 -3.82
C ASP A 48 5.51 9.23 -2.96
N MET A 49 4.33 8.97 -3.55
CA MET A 49 3.05 8.91 -2.83
C MET A 49 3.01 7.81 -1.77
N PHE A 50 3.46 6.59 -2.08
CA PHE A 50 3.52 5.52 -1.09
C PHE A 50 4.47 5.87 0.05
N TYR A 51 5.61 6.51 -0.27
CA TYR A 51 6.53 6.91 0.77
C TYR A 51 5.90 7.93 1.72
N GLU A 52 5.30 8.98 1.16
CA GLU A 52 4.73 10.09 1.90
C GLU A 52 3.50 9.70 2.72
N HIS A 53 2.66 8.80 2.19
CA HIS A 53 1.35 8.50 2.79
C HIS A 53 1.31 7.18 3.56
N VAL A 54 2.33 6.33 3.43
CA VAL A 54 2.38 5.02 4.08
C VAL A 54 3.73 4.79 4.73
N TYR A 55 4.81 4.73 3.95
CA TYR A 55 6.11 4.29 4.47
C TYR A 55 6.63 5.15 5.63
N HIS A 56 6.60 6.49 5.47
CA HIS A 56 7.21 7.41 6.42
C HIS A 56 6.70 7.18 7.85
N ASP A 57 5.38 7.01 7.99
CA ASP A 57 4.72 6.89 9.29
C ASP A 57 4.54 5.44 9.75
N LEU A 58 4.42 4.47 8.82
CA LEU A 58 4.00 3.10 9.15
C LEU A 58 5.08 2.03 9.00
N HIS A 59 6.26 2.31 8.46
CA HIS A 59 7.23 1.25 8.17
C HIS A 59 7.62 0.40 9.40
N ASP A 60 7.78 1.01 10.58
CA ASP A 60 8.06 0.27 11.83
C ASP A 60 6.86 -0.55 12.31
N ALA A 61 5.65 0.02 12.24
CA ALA A 61 4.43 -0.71 12.59
C ALA A 61 4.20 -1.91 11.65
N ILE A 62 4.42 -1.72 10.35
CA ILE A 62 4.34 -2.78 9.33
C ILE A 62 5.40 -3.86 9.57
N ALA A 63 6.63 -3.47 9.92
CA ALA A 63 7.69 -4.43 10.20
C ALA A 63 7.33 -5.36 11.38
N ASN A 64 6.71 -4.79 12.41
CA ASN A 64 6.31 -5.48 13.63
C ASN A 64 4.90 -6.10 13.57
N GLU A 65 4.17 -5.93 12.47
CA GLU A 65 2.74 -6.31 12.35
C GLU A 65 1.88 -5.69 13.47
N ASP A 66 2.19 -4.45 13.86
CA ASP A 66 1.44 -3.70 14.86
C ASP A 66 0.10 -3.23 14.26
N GLU A 67 -0.88 -4.12 14.34
CA GLU A 67 -2.25 -3.89 13.88
C GLU A 67 -2.86 -2.62 14.48
N GLN A 68 -2.68 -2.40 15.79
CA GLN A 68 -3.33 -1.30 16.48
C GLN A 68 -2.80 0.05 15.97
N ALA A 69 -1.49 0.14 15.76
CA ALA A 69 -0.88 1.32 15.18
C ALA A 69 -1.37 1.57 13.74
N VAL A 70 -1.43 0.54 12.90
CA VAL A 70 -1.88 0.67 11.50
C VAL A 70 -3.35 1.04 11.40
N ILE A 71 -4.24 0.43 12.20
CA ILE A 71 -5.67 0.77 12.24
C ILE A 71 -5.87 2.21 12.70
N ALA A 72 -5.19 2.62 13.77
CA ALA A 72 -5.29 3.99 14.29
C ALA A 72 -4.85 5.02 13.23
N PHE A 73 -3.76 4.74 12.52
CA PHE A 73 -3.28 5.59 11.43
C PHE A 73 -4.27 5.63 10.26
N ALA A 74 -4.78 4.47 9.81
CA ALA A 74 -5.74 4.39 8.72
C ALA A 74 -6.97 5.25 9.00
N LYS A 75 -7.55 5.12 10.20
CA LYS A 75 -8.67 5.95 10.67
C LYS A 75 -8.35 7.44 10.63
N SER A 76 -7.15 7.84 11.07
CA SER A 76 -6.73 9.24 11.02
C SER A 76 -6.57 9.76 9.59
N LYS A 77 -5.99 8.97 8.68
CA LYS A 77 -5.75 9.36 7.29
C LYS A 77 -7.04 9.46 6.47
N ILE A 78 -7.93 8.48 6.60
CA ILE A 78 -9.23 8.48 5.90
C ILE A 78 -10.03 9.74 6.22
N ASN A 79 -10.00 10.19 7.48
CA ASN A 79 -10.73 11.37 7.93
C ASN A 79 -10.09 12.71 7.51
N SER A 80 -8.85 12.71 7.03
CA SER A 80 -8.07 13.95 6.82
C SER A 80 -7.65 14.17 5.36
N GLN A 81 -7.24 13.13 4.65
CA GLN A 81 -6.72 13.21 3.27
C GLN A 81 -6.95 11.88 2.52
N PHE A 82 -8.03 11.81 1.75
CA PHE A 82 -8.29 10.67 0.89
C PHE A 82 -7.44 10.75 -0.39
N ASN A 83 -6.71 9.68 -0.70
CA ASN A 83 -5.93 9.49 -1.93
C ASN A 83 -5.89 8.00 -2.34
N GLU A 84 -5.30 7.69 -3.49
CA GLU A 84 -5.25 6.32 -4.03
C GLU A 84 -4.56 5.32 -3.09
N MET A 85 -3.60 5.77 -2.28
CA MET A 85 -2.92 4.91 -1.29
C MET A 85 -3.82 4.63 -0.08
N SER A 86 -4.65 5.59 0.32
CA SER A 86 -5.60 5.46 1.42
C SER A 86 -6.69 4.42 1.13
N SER A 87 -7.01 4.16 -0.14
CA SER A 87 -7.97 3.13 -0.53
C SER A 87 -7.57 1.74 -0.02
N ALA A 88 -6.28 1.41 -0.03
CA ALA A 88 -5.81 0.14 0.52
C ALA A 88 -5.74 0.14 2.05
N LEU A 89 -5.74 1.29 2.72
CA LEU A 89 -5.80 1.35 4.18
C LEU A 89 -7.24 1.13 4.70
N LEU A 90 -8.26 1.31 3.87
CA LEU A 90 -9.67 1.04 4.23
C LEU A 90 -9.90 -0.41 4.66
N ILE A 91 -9.13 -1.37 4.15
CA ILE A 91 -9.27 -2.78 4.55
C ILE A 91 -8.95 -3.00 6.03
N PHE A 92 -8.05 -2.19 6.61
CA PHE A 92 -7.73 -2.25 8.03
C PHE A 92 -8.90 -1.78 8.91
N ASP A 93 -9.64 -0.78 8.45
CA ASP A 93 -10.79 -0.24 9.19
C ASP A 93 -12.04 -1.10 9.01
N LYS A 94 -12.33 -1.53 7.78
CA LYS A 94 -13.60 -2.18 7.42
C LYS A 94 -13.59 -3.71 7.54
N HIS A 95 -12.48 -4.35 7.19
CA HIS A 95 -12.47 -5.80 6.94
C HIS A 95 -11.59 -6.59 7.90
N TRP A 96 -10.55 -5.97 8.45
CA TRP A 96 -9.50 -6.64 9.22
C TRP A 96 -10.00 -7.56 10.33
N SER A 97 -10.93 -7.08 11.15
CA SER A 97 -11.48 -7.83 12.30
C SER A 97 -12.31 -9.06 11.91
N SER A 98 -12.82 -9.10 10.68
CA SER A 98 -13.59 -10.22 10.14
C SER A 98 -12.76 -11.15 9.23
N MET A 99 -11.52 -10.75 8.95
CA MET A 99 -10.62 -11.44 8.06
C MET A 99 -9.94 -12.63 8.77
N ASN A 100 -9.76 -13.74 8.08
CA ASN A 100 -9.02 -14.88 8.63
C ASN A 100 -7.50 -14.61 8.69
N ASP A 101 -6.81 -15.33 9.57
CA ASP A 101 -5.37 -15.20 9.80
C ASP A 101 -4.53 -15.36 8.53
N SER A 102 -4.94 -16.22 7.60
CA SER A 102 -4.22 -16.44 6.34
C SER A 102 -4.23 -15.18 5.47
N ASN A 103 -5.39 -14.54 5.35
CA ASN A 103 -5.56 -13.33 4.56
C ASN A 103 -4.87 -12.14 5.24
N GLN A 104 -4.96 -12.00 6.56
CA GLN A 104 -4.23 -10.98 7.32
C GLN A 104 -2.72 -11.12 7.10
N LYS A 105 -2.20 -12.35 7.17
CA LYS A 105 -0.79 -12.65 6.91
C LYS A 105 -0.37 -12.32 5.49
N SER A 106 -1.21 -12.59 4.49
CA SER A 106 -0.94 -12.20 3.10
C SER A 106 -0.80 -10.68 2.96
N ILE A 107 -1.68 -9.90 3.59
CA ILE A 107 -1.59 -8.42 3.57
C ILE A 107 -0.29 -7.96 4.23
N TRP A 108 0.07 -8.50 5.40
CA TRP A 108 1.33 -8.15 6.04
C TRP A 108 2.54 -8.45 5.17
N ASN A 109 2.55 -9.61 4.50
CA ASN A 109 3.62 -9.96 3.57
C ASN A 109 3.73 -8.94 2.43
N TYR A 110 2.60 -8.51 1.85
CA TYR A 110 2.59 -7.47 0.83
C TYR A 110 3.17 -6.16 1.36
N LEU A 111 2.67 -5.66 2.50
CA LEU A 111 3.13 -4.40 3.06
C LEU A 111 4.63 -4.41 3.38
N LYS A 112 5.15 -5.51 3.95
CA LYS A 112 6.59 -5.66 4.23
C LYS A 112 7.43 -5.63 2.96
N VAL A 113 7.00 -6.35 1.92
CA VAL A 113 7.68 -6.35 0.61
C VAL A 113 7.66 -4.94 0.00
N LEU A 114 6.52 -4.25 0.06
CA LEU A 114 6.38 -2.89 -0.44
C LEU A 114 7.28 -1.90 0.31
N CYS A 115 7.36 -1.98 1.64
CA CYS A 115 8.26 -1.16 2.43
C CYS A 115 9.73 -1.41 2.07
N ALA A 116 10.14 -2.68 1.97
CA ALA A 116 11.52 -3.03 1.59
C ALA A 116 11.89 -2.51 0.19
N LEU A 117 10.98 -2.68 -0.79
CA LEU A 117 11.18 -2.20 -2.16
C LEU A 117 11.15 -0.67 -2.25
N CYS A 118 10.29 -0.01 -1.48
CA CYS A 118 10.21 1.45 -1.40
C CYS A 118 11.54 2.03 -0.92
N ASN A 119 12.04 1.54 0.22
CA ASN A 119 13.32 1.96 0.78
C ASN A 119 14.46 1.76 -0.23
N ARG A 120 14.57 0.56 -0.80
CA ARG A 120 15.60 0.23 -1.79
C ARG A 120 15.54 1.14 -3.03
N ALA A 121 14.35 1.41 -3.54
CA ALA A 121 14.17 2.28 -4.70
C ALA A 121 14.56 3.74 -4.40
N ARG A 122 14.32 4.22 -3.18
CA ARG A 122 14.74 5.56 -2.74
C ARG A 122 16.24 5.66 -2.50
N THR A 123 16.86 4.68 -1.84
CA THR A 123 18.32 4.67 -1.63
C THR A 123 19.06 4.66 -2.96
N ALA A 124 18.60 3.86 -3.94
CA ALA A 124 19.18 3.84 -5.28
C ALA A 124 19.06 5.18 -6.03
N ARG A 125 18.07 6.02 -5.66
CA ARG A 125 17.89 7.37 -6.22
C ARG A 125 18.82 8.41 -5.59
N LEU A 126 19.17 8.26 -4.30
CA LEU A 126 20.04 9.19 -3.59
C LEU A 126 21.53 8.97 -3.88
N GLY A 127 21.89 7.75 -4.31
CA GLY A 127 23.27 7.39 -4.66
C GLY A 127 23.60 7.49 -6.17
N ALA A 128 22.68 7.99 -7.00
CA ALA A 128 22.83 8.17 -8.45
C ALA A 128 22.84 9.65 -8.81
#